data_AF-A0A822ZBB8-F1
#
_entry.id   AF-A0A822ZBB8-F1
#
_cell.length_a   1.000
_cell.length_b   1.000
_cell.length_c   1.000
_cell.angle_alpha   90.00
_cell.angle_beta   90.00
_cell.angle_gamma   90.00
#
_symmetry.space_group_name_H-M   'P 1'
#
loop_
_entity.id
_entity.type
_entity.pdbx_description
1 polymer ?
#
loop_
_entity_poly.entity_id
_entity_poly.type
_entity_poly.pdbx_seq_one_letter_code
_entity_poly.pdbx_strand_id
1 'polypeptide(L)'
;MLVDMLKKNGVNAEGVCLDADARTALAFVTLKKNGEREFMFYRNPSADMLLKVSELNLGLIKQAKIFHYGSISLISEPCRSAHFAATDAAKRAGALLSYDPNLRLPLWPSAEAARQGIMSIWNEADFIKVTTYYCSFLLN
;
A
#
# COMPACT_ATOMS: atom_id res chain seq x y z
N MET A 1 2.06 -16.53 -11.26
CA MET A 1 3.18 -16.52 -10.29
C MET A 1 2.79 -15.93 -8.94
N LEU A 2 2.54 -14.61 -8.79
CA LEU A 2 2.28 -14.01 -7.47
C LEU A 2 1.01 -14.55 -6.80
N VAL A 3 -0.11 -14.62 -7.55
CA VAL A 3 -1.37 -15.21 -7.07
C VAL A 3 -1.18 -16.68 -6.65
N ASP A 4 -0.44 -17.45 -7.43
CA ASP A 4 -0.17 -18.86 -7.12
C ASP A 4 0.67 -18.98 -5.84
N MET A 5 1.62 -18.08 -5.63
CA MET A 5 2.41 -18.04 -4.41
C MET A 5 1.55 -17.72 -3.19
N LEU A 6 0.60 -16.78 -3.30
CA LEU A 6 -0.36 -16.49 -2.23
C LEU A 6 -1.17 -17.75 -1.88
N LYS A 7 -1.78 -18.40 -2.89
CA LYS A 7 -2.56 -19.62 -2.71
C LYS A 7 -1.74 -20.75 -2.10
N LYS A 8 -0.50 -20.96 -2.57
CA LYS A 8 0.43 -21.97 -2.05
C LYS A 8 0.76 -21.76 -0.56
N ASN A 9 0.75 -20.52 -0.08
CA ASN A 9 1.00 -20.17 1.31
C ASN A 9 -0.30 -20.01 2.13
N GLY A 10 -1.45 -20.49 1.62
CA GLY A 10 -2.71 -20.47 2.36
C GLY A 10 -3.41 -19.10 2.44
N VAL A 11 -2.99 -18.13 1.63
CA VAL A 11 -3.66 -16.82 1.56
C VAL A 11 -4.85 -16.90 0.62
N ASN A 12 -6.04 -16.47 1.09
CA ASN A 12 -7.20 -16.31 0.23
C ASN A 12 -6.91 -15.19 -0.80
N ALA A 13 -6.97 -15.55 -2.09
CA ALA A 13 -6.68 -14.65 -3.20
C ALA A 13 -7.93 -14.15 -3.95
N GLU A 14 -9.14 -14.38 -3.43
CA GLU A 14 -10.40 -13.94 -4.05
C GLU A 14 -10.51 -12.43 -4.25
N GLY A 15 -9.79 -11.63 -3.45
CA GLY A 15 -9.74 -10.17 -3.59
C GLY A 15 -8.69 -9.67 -4.60
N VAL A 16 -7.90 -10.55 -5.22
CA VAL A 16 -6.84 -10.14 -6.15
C VAL A 16 -7.41 -9.90 -7.54
N CYS A 17 -7.29 -8.67 -8.03
CA CYS A 17 -7.63 -8.30 -9.40
C CYS A 17 -6.43 -8.47 -10.34
N LEU A 18 -6.70 -8.86 -11.58
CA LEU A 18 -5.69 -8.95 -12.64
C LEU A 18 -5.94 -7.84 -13.65
N ASP A 19 -4.89 -7.11 -13.98
CA ASP A 19 -4.92 -6.06 -14.99
C ASP A 19 -4.30 -6.60 -16.29
N ALA A 20 -5.01 -6.45 -17.41
CA ALA A 20 -4.55 -6.92 -18.72
C ALA A 20 -3.67 -5.90 -19.45
N ASP A 21 -3.73 -4.63 -19.03
CA ASP A 21 -3.13 -3.48 -19.72
C ASP A 21 -1.84 -3.01 -19.04
N ALA A 22 -1.66 -3.31 -17.76
CA ALA A 22 -0.47 -2.94 -16.98
C ALA A 22 0.31 -4.14 -16.44
N ARG A 23 1.64 -4.00 -16.45
CA ARG A 23 2.55 -5.04 -15.92
C ARG A 23 2.61 -5.00 -14.40
N THR A 24 2.92 -6.12 -13.78
CA THR A 24 3.31 -6.16 -12.36
C THR A 24 4.58 -5.35 -12.13
N ALA A 25 4.60 -4.55 -11.06
CA ALA A 25 5.77 -3.74 -10.69
C ALA A 25 7.00 -4.61 -10.40
N LEU A 26 8.18 -4.10 -10.75
CA LEU A 26 9.46 -4.72 -10.37
C LEU A 26 10.25 -3.79 -9.46
N ALA A 27 10.93 -4.38 -8.48
CA ALA A 27 11.91 -3.71 -7.64
C ALA A 27 13.27 -4.38 -7.86
N PHE A 28 14.22 -3.62 -8.40
CA PHE A 28 15.62 -4.01 -8.49
C PHE A 28 16.31 -3.57 -7.21
N VAL A 29 17.03 -4.50 -6.58
CA VAL A 29 17.73 -4.25 -5.33
C VAL A 29 19.21 -4.57 -5.54
N THR A 30 20.06 -3.59 -5.28
CA THR A 30 21.52 -3.74 -5.29
C THR A 30 22.09 -3.36 -3.93
N LEU A 31 23.32 -3.78 -3.66
CA LEU A 31 24.07 -3.34 -2.49
C LEU A 31 25.11 -2.32 -2.93
N LYS A 32 25.12 -1.16 -2.28
CA LYS A 32 26.20 -0.18 -2.39
C LYS A 32 27.47 -0.76 -1.77
N LYS A 33 28.62 -0.13 -2.06
CA LYS A 33 29.93 -0.54 -1.50
C LYS A 33 29.96 -0.57 0.03
N ASN A 34 29.14 0.25 0.69
CA ASN A 34 28.99 0.30 2.15
C ASN A 34 27.99 -0.73 2.72
N GLY A 35 27.41 -1.62 1.88
CA GLY A 35 26.42 -2.62 2.28
C GLY A 35 24.98 -2.09 2.38
N GLU A 36 24.75 -0.80 2.14
CA GLU A 36 23.39 -0.26 2.11
C GLU A 36 22.64 -0.72 0.86
N ARG A 37 21.34 -0.98 1.02
CA ARG A 37 20.47 -1.36 -0.10
C ARG A 37 20.12 -0.13 -0.94
N GLU A 38 20.25 -0.28 -2.24
CA GLU A 38 19.77 0.67 -3.24
C GLU A 38 18.60 0.02 -4.00
N PHE A 39 17.56 0.83 -4.25
CA PHE A 39 16.32 0.36 -4.86
C PHE A 39 16.05 1.16 -6.14
N MET A 40 15.68 0.45 -7.20
CA MET A 40 15.16 1.03 -8.43
C MET A 40 13.82 0.35 -8.76
N PHE A 41 12.78 1.14 -8.99
CA PHE A 41 11.42 0.63 -9.21
C PHE A 41 10.97 0.82 -10.65
N TYR A 42 10.49 -0.25 -11.29
CA TYR A 42 9.75 -0.20 -12.55
C TYR A 42 8.26 -0.29 -12.20
N ARG A 43 7.66 0.89 -12.01
CA ARG A 43 6.33 1.06 -11.41
C ARG A 43 5.61 2.29 -12.01
N ASN A 44 5.52 2.42 -13.34
CA ASN A 44 4.82 3.55 -13.98
C ASN A 44 4.29 3.28 -15.41
N PRO A 45 2.98 3.07 -15.60
CA PRO A 45 2.07 2.51 -14.60
C PRO A 45 2.33 1.00 -14.43
N SER A 46 2.10 0.51 -13.22
CA SER A 46 2.01 -0.93 -12.93
C SER A 46 0.63 -1.27 -12.40
N ALA A 47 0.24 -2.55 -12.48
CA ALA A 47 -1.10 -3.01 -12.13
C ALA A 47 -1.56 -2.59 -10.71
N ASP A 48 -0.65 -2.56 -9.73
CA ASP A 48 -0.98 -2.17 -8.36
C ASP A 48 -1.35 -0.68 -8.20
N MET A 49 -1.01 0.15 -9.19
CA MET A 49 -1.38 1.57 -9.22
C MET A 49 -2.78 1.80 -9.80
N LEU A 50 -3.36 0.79 -10.45
CA LEU A 50 -4.55 0.93 -11.29
C LEU A 50 -5.82 0.36 -10.66
N LEU A 51 -5.75 -0.17 -9.44
CA LEU A 51 -6.93 -0.67 -8.73
C LEU A 51 -8.00 0.44 -8.60
N LYS A 52 -9.23 0.13 -9.01
CA LYS A 52 -10.37 1.06 -8.97
C LYS A 52 -11.34 0.67 -7.86
N VAL A 53 -12.13 1.66 -7.42
CA VAL A 53 -13.21 1.45 -6.44
C VAL A 53 -14.20 0.38 -6.92
N SER A 54 -14.52 0.35 -8.21
CA SER A 54 -15.45 -0.62 -8.81
C SER A 54 -14.96 -2.07 -8.79
N GLU A 55 -13.66 -2.28 -8.57
CA GLU A 55 -13.03 -3.61 -8.54
C GLU A 55 -12.93 -4.17 -7.11
N LEU A 56 -13.27 -3.36 -6.10
CA LEU A 56 -13.20 -3.78 -4.71
C LEU A 56 -14.26 -4.85 -4.41
N ASN A 57 -13.81 -5.99 -3.90
CA ASN A 57 -14.69 -6.99 -3.32
C ASN A 57 -15.13 -6.55 -1.91
N LEU A 58 -16.15 -5.69 -1.83
CA LEU A 58 -16.65 -5.15 -0.57
C LEU A 58 -17.20 -6.24 0.37
N GLY A 59 -17.73 -7.34 -0.19
CA GLY A 59 -18.20 -8.49 0.60
C GLY A 59 -17.06 -9.15 1.36
N LEU A 60 -15.89 -9.30 0.73
CA LEU A 60 -14.69 -9.82 1.37
C LEU A 60 -14.12 -8.85 2.42
N ILE A 61 -14.03 -7.55 2.07
CA ILE A 61 -13.48 -6.53 2.98
C ILE A 61 -14.28 -6.46 4.29
N LYS A 62 -15.62 -6.52 4.22
CA LYS A 62 -16.51 -6.45 5.39
C LYS A 62 -16.39 -7.65 6.34
N GLN A 63 -15.75 -8.74 5.91
CA GLN A 63 -15.53 -9.92 6.77
C GLN A 63 -14.24 -9.79 7.61
N ALA A 64 -13.38 -8.82 7.28
CA ALA A 64 -12.11 -8.64 7.97
C ALA A 64 -12.32 -8.26 9.44
N LYS A 65 -11.48 -8.83 10.33
CA LYS A 65 -11.36 -8.37 11.73
C LYS A 65 -10.32 -7.26 11.86
N ILE A 66 -9.31 -7.29 11.01
CA ILE A 66 -8.26 -6.29 10.90
C ILE A 66 -8.10 -5.96 9.41
N PHE A 67 -8.09 -4.68 9.08
CA PHE A 67 -7.79 -4.19 7.73
C PHE A 67 -6.44 -3.46 7.77
N HIS A 68 -5.45 -4.03 7.10
CA HIS A 68 -4.09 -3.50 7.07
C HIS A 68 -3.79 -2.77 5.77
N TYR A 69 -3.17 -1.60 5.87
CA TYR A 69 -2.82 -0.77 4.71
C TYR A 69 -1.51 -0.01 4.93
N GLY A 70 -0.97 0.52 3.83
CA GLY A 70 0.21 1.38 3.83
C GLY A 70 0.12 2.52 2.83
N SER A 71 1.02 3.50 2.96
CA SER A 71 0.91 4.80 2.28
C SER A 71 1.14 4.74 0.76
N ILE A 72 1.78 3.71 0.23
CA ILE A 72 2.16 3.61 -1.20
C ILE A 72 0.93 3.64 -2.12
N SER A 73 -0.20 3.10 -1.65
CA SER A 73 -1.48 3.13 -2.40
C SER A 73 -2.10 4.53 -2.49
N LEU A 74 -1.63 5.50 -1.71
CA LEU A 74 -2.09 6.89 -1.75
C LEU A 74 -1.34 7.75 -2.79
N ILE A 75 -0.30 7.22 -3.44
CA ILE A 75 0.58 8.01 -4.31
C ILE A 75 -0.14 8.52 -5.55
N SER A 76 -1.00 7.70 -6.17
CA SER A 76 -1.60 8.00 -7.46
C SER A 76 -3.05 7.51 -7.56
N GLU A 77 -3.85 8.21 -8.35
CA GLU A 77 -5.13 7.69 -8.82
C GLU A 77 -4.92 6.59 -9.88
N PRO A 78 -5.87 5.64 -10.02
CA PRO A 78 -7.11 5.48 -9.26
C PRO A 78 -6.96 4.76 -7.89
N CYS A 79 -5.78 4.18 -7.63
CA CYS A 79 -5.55 3.36 -6.43
C CYS A 79 -5.79 4.14 -5.12
N ARG A 80 -5.50 5.44 -5.09
CA ARG A 80 -5.79 6.29 -3.93
C ARG A 80 -7.29 6.32 -3.61
N SER A 81 -8.16 6.50 -4.60
CA SER A 81 -9.61 6.44 -4.38
C SER A 81 -10.07 5.06 -3.90
N ALA A 82 -9.50 4.00 -4.46
CA ALA A 82 -9.78 2.62 -4.04
C ALA A 82 -9.36 2.36 -2.59
N HIS A 83 -8.22 2.89 -2.16
CA HIS A 83 -7.76 2.82 -0.77
C HIS A 83 -8.79 3.42 0.19
N PHE A 84 -9.21 4.66 -0.04
CA PHE A 84 -10.17 5.32 0.84
C PHE A 84 -11.51 4.57 0.91
N ALA A 85 -12.01 4.09 -0.23
CA ALA A 85 -13.24 3.31 -0.27
C ALA A 85 -13.12 1.97 0.48
N ALA A 86 -11.97 1.29 0.38
CA ALA A 86 -11.72 0.04 1.08
C ALA A 86 -11.60 0.25 2.60
N THR A 87 -10.85 1.27 3.03
CA THR A 87 -10.68 1.61 4.44
C THR A 87 -12.00 2.04 5.08
N ASP A 88 -12.82 2.86 4.41
CA ASP A 88 -14.16 3.23 4.90
C ASP A 88 -15.09 2.02 5.01
N ALA A 89 -15.09 1.12 4.01
CA ALA A 89 -15.90 -0.10 4.05
C ALA A 89 -15.50 -1.02 5.21
N ALA A 90 -14.19 -1.18 5.46
CA ALA A 90 -13.67 -1.96 6.58
C ALA A 90 -14.05 -1.33 7.93
N LYS A 91 -13.86 -0.02 8.07
CA LYS A 91 -14.19 0.73 9.28
C LYS A 91 -15.66 0.59 9.65
N ARG A 92 -16.56 0.77 8.67
CA ARG A 92 -18.02 0.63 8.88
C ARG A 92 -18.43 -0.81 9.22
N ALA A 93 -17.64 -1.80 8.84
CA ALA A 93 -17.86 -3.20 9.21
C ALA A 93 -17.32 -3.55 10.61
N GLY A 94 -16.70 -2.59 11.31
CA GLY A 94 -16.13 -2.80 12.63
C GLY A 94 -14.75 -3.48 12.63
N ALA A 95 -14.04 -3.47 11.50
CA ALA A 95 -12.66 -3.94 11.46
C ALA A 95 -11.72 -2.96 12.16
N LEU A 96 -10.71 -3.47 12.85
CA LEU A 96 -9.60 -2.66 13.36
C LEU A 96 -8.69 -2.23 12.21
N LEU A 97 -8.31 -0.97 12.18
CA LEU A 97 -7.48 -0.36 11.15
C LEU A 97 -6.01 -0.36 11.55
N SER A 98 -5.19 -1.12 10.82
CA SER A 98 -3.75 -1.23 11.03
C SER A 98 -2.99 -0.52 9.92
N TYR A 99 -2.15 0.44 10.28
CA TYR A 99 -1.40 1.25 9.32
C TYR A 99 0.11 1.07 9.47
N ASP A 100 0.80 0.72 8.38
CA ASP A 100 2.25 0.85 8.25
C ASP A 100 2.57 1.88 7.17
N PRO A 101 3.05 3.10 7.53
CA PRO A 101 3.44 4.12 6.55
C PRO A 101 4.40 3.59 5.49
N ASN A 102 5.27 2.63 5.84
CA ASN A 102 6.20 1.95 4.94
C ASN A 102 6.87 2.88 3.92
N LEU A 103 7.46 3.99 4.40
CA LEU A 103 8.01 5.05 3.57
C LEU A 103 8.96 4.50 2.49
N ARG A 104 8.70 4.89 1.24
CA ARG A 104 9.54 4.61 0.07
C ARG A 104 9.72 5.90 -0.73
N LEU A 105 10.59 6.78 -0.25
CA LEU A 105 10.84 8.09 -0.85
C LEU A 105 10.97 8.07 -2.39
N PRO A 106 11.69 7.11 -3.03
CA PRO A 106 11.80 7.08 -4.48
C PRO A 106 10.48 6.89 -5.26
N LEU A 107 9.40 6.46 -4.60
CA LEU A 107 8.08 6.32 -5.23
C LEU A 107 7.26 7.61 -5.17
N TRP A 108 7.63 8.57 -4.31
CA TRP A 108 6.88 9.80 -4.11
C TRP A 108 7.44 10.93 -4.99
N PRO A 109 6.60 11.87 -5.47
CA PRO A 109 7.07 13.03 -6.24
C PRO A 109 8.05 13.92 -5.47
N SER A 110 7.91 13.97 -4.14
CA SER A 110 8.80 14.70 -3.24
C SER A 110 8.68 14.16 -1.82
N ALA A 111 9.65 14.50 -0.97
CA ALA A 111 9.58 14.20 0.46
C ALA A 111 8.35 14.86 1.13
N GLU A 112 7.99 16.07 0.68
CA GLU A 112 6.81 16.77 1.19
C GLU A 112 5.51 16.06 0.80
N ALA A 113 5.39 15.62 -0.46
CA ALA A 113 4.24 14.82 -0.89
C ALA A 113 4.14 13.51 -0.09
N ALA A 114 5.27 12.89 0.22
CA ALA A 114 5.31 11.70 1.07
C ALA A 114 4.80 11.97 2.49
N ARG A 115 5.24 13.07 3.13
CA ARG A 115 4.75 13.48 4.45
C ARG A 115 3.24 13.73 4.43
N GLN A 116 2.76 14.53 3.49
CA GLN A 116 1.34 14.86 3.37
C GLN A 116 0.48 13.61 3.13
N GLY A 117 0.90 12.74 2.20
CA GLY A 117 0.21 11.49 1.93
C GLY A 117 0.19 10.56 3.13
N ILE A 118 1.33 10.37 3.81
CA ILE A 118 1.43 9.54 5.01
C ILE A 118 0.53 10.06 6.13
N MET A 119 0.53 11.38 6.35
CA MET A 119 -0.23 12.02 7.44
C MET A 119 -1.72 12.12 7.14
N SER A 120 -2.14 12.09 5.87
CA SER A 120 -3.56 12.25 5.47
C SER A 120 -4.50 11.22 6.08
N ILE A 121 -4.00 10.00 6.36
CA ILE A 121 -4.75 8.87 6.94
C ILE A 121 -4.30 8.53 8.36
N TRP A 122 -3.41 9.34 8.95
CA TRP A 122 -2.76 9.01 10.23
C TRP A 122 -3.76 8.79 11.37
N ASN A 123 -4.76 9.68 11.46
CA ASN A 123 -5.77 9.65 12.51
C ASN A 123 -6.93 8.67 12.21
N GLU A 124 -6.88 7.96 11.07
CA GLU A 124 -7.87 6.94 10.74
C GLU A 124 -7.54 5.58 11.36
N ALA A 125 -6.26 5.32 11.64
CA ALA A 125 -5.78 4.03 12.11
C ALA A 125 -5.98 3.83 13.62
N ASP A 126 -6.29 2.60 14.02
CA ASP A 126 -6.30 2.17 15.43
C ASP A 126 -4.89 1.82 15.91
N PHE A 127 -4.05 1.28 15.02
CA PHE A 127 -2.67 0.93 15.31
C PHE A 127 -1.74 1.40 14.19
N ILE A 128 -0.65 2.08 14.55
CA ILE A 128 0.36 2.53 13.60
C ILE A 128 1.70 1.88 13.91
N LYS A 129 2.25 1.17 12.94
CA LYS A 129 3.59 0.60 13.01
C LYS A 129 4.61 1.63 12.53
N VAL A 130 5.40 2.17 13.46
CA VAL A 130 6.43 3.19 13.15
C VAL A 130 7.82 2.76 13.59
N THR A 131 8.83 3.36 12.96
CA THR A 131 10.23 3.27 13.38
C THR A 131 10.72 4.66 13.78
N THR A 132 11.83 4.75 14.52
CA THR A 132 12.44 6.03 14.88
C THR A 132 12.76 6.88 13.65
N TYR A 133 13.24 6.26 12.57
CA TYR A 133 13.47 6.92 11.29
C TYR A 133 12.20 7.56 10.71
N TYR A 134 11.06 6.87 10.77
CA TYR A 134 9.78 7.44 10.30
C TYR A 134 9.34 8.63 11.15
N CYS A 135 9.46 8.54 12.48
CA CYS A 135 9.13 9.67 13.36
C CYS A 135 10.02 10.89 13.06
N SER A 136 11.34 10.69 12.91
CA SER A 136 12.26 11.77 12.54
C SER A 136 11.93 12.37 11.17
N PHE A 137 11.51 11.56 10.19
CA PHE A 137 11.12 12.06 8.87
C PHE A 137 9.82 12.89 8.91
N LEU A 138 8.86 12.51 9.76
CA LEU A 138 7.54 13.16 9.80
C LEU A 138 7.52 14.43 10.67
N LEU A 139 8.44 14.56 11.63
CA LEU A 139 8.52 15.71 12.55
C LEU A 139 9.44 16.84 12.07
N ASN A 140 10.18 16.64 10.97
CA ASN A 140 11.10 17.61 10.35
C ASN A 140 10.69 17.95 8.91
#